data_AF-A0A2D6A7A1-F1
#
_entry.id   AF-A0A2D6A7A1-F1
#
_cell.length_a   1.000
_cell.length_b   1.000
_cell.length_c   1.000
_cell.angle_alpha   90.00
_cell.angle_beta   90.00
_cell.angle_gamma   90.00
#
_symmetry.space_group_name_H-M   'P 1'
#
loop_
_entity.id
_entity.type
_entity.pdbx_description
1 polymer ?
#
loop_
_entity_poly.entity_id
_entity_poly.type
_entity_poly.pdbx_seq_one_letter_code
_entity_poly.pdbx_strand_id
1 'polypeptide(L)'
;MANGHREPIAPIGVAALDLGVAGPSERIVPEPGDRLVYALDLETEAGAQRWLVSISCEARVAEDGDGVVPMRIELFDTEGNPVASKRRLVPSAPLALGLYSAAAILAKRKRLDEEERARLKGTPGAMKMVLDMLVGHRETQALWRVVRRPSLFSLLAHWGLVTHYNLARAEPFDHGLPGWDCDAYRLPATVSLNGVPAAGCSLVVVPPRAPLTIGAGVVSLVVVRPDDHAVRLRLTLVGAESAQ
;
A
#
# COMPACT_ATOMS: atom_id res chain seq x y z
N MET A 1 21.41 30.02 18.57
CA MET A 1 20.79 29.66 17.27
C MET A 1 21.73 28.69 16.58
N ALA A 2 21.44 27.40 16.62
CA ALA A 2 22.27 26.35 16.02
C ALA A 2 21.42 25.61 14.99
N ASN A 3 21.77 25.76 13.72
CA ASN A 3 21.19 25.01 12.61
C ASN A 3 21.70 23.56 12.67
N GLY A 4 20.83 22.64 13.08
CA GLY A 4 21.10 21.21 13.02
C GLY A 4 21.00 20.71 11.59
N HIS A 5 22.15 20.60 10.91
CA HIS A 5 22.26 19.80 9.70
C HIS A 5 21.94 18.33 10.04
N ARG A 6 20.82 17.83 9.54
CA ARG A 6 20.54 16.38 9.50
C ARG A 6 21.31 15.79 8.33
N GLU A 7 22.22 14.87 8.61
CA GLU A 7 22.88 14.07 7.59
C GLU A 7 21.85 13.17 6.87
N PRO A 8 21.97 12.99 5.54
CA PRO A 8 21.16 12.03 4.82
C PRO A 8 21.58 10.61 5.20
N ILE A 9 20.60 9.83 5.67
CA ILE A 9 20.76 8.38 5.88
C ILE A 9 21.07 7.74 4.52
N ALA A 10 22.20 7.04 4.43
CA ALA A 10 22.63 6.36 3.21
C ALA A 10 21.56 5.34 2.75
N PRO A 11 21.29 5.23 1.44
CA PRO A 11 20.36 4.22 0.93
C PRO A 11 20.94 2.82 1.21
N ILE A 12 20.13 1.96 1.82
CA ILE A 12 20.39 0.53 1.90
C ILE A 12 20.40 0.00 0.46
N GLY A 13 21.48 -0.68 0.07
CA GLY A 13 21.69 -1.15 -1.30
C GLY A 13 20.54 -2.04 -1.78
N VAL A 14 19.82 -1.56 -2.80
CA VAL A 14 18.83 -2.34 -3.53
C VAL A 14 19.60 -3.24 -4.51
N ALA A 15 19.65 -4.54 -4.24
CA ALA A 15 20.18 -5.50 -5.20
C ALA A 15 19.27 -5.52 -6.44
N ALA A 16 19.86 -5.33 -7.62
CA ALA A 16 19.16 -5.43 -8.89
C ALA A 16 18.73 -6.90 -9.11
N LEU A 17 17.44 -7.19 -8.97
CA LEU A 17 16.85 -8.48 -9.33
C LEU A 17 16.51 -8.50 -10.82
N ASP A 18 17.00 -9.52 -11.50
CA ASP A 18 16.66 -9.85 -12.89
C ASP A 18 15.24 -10.43 -12.93
N LEU A 19 14.29 -9.64 -13.41
CA LEU A 19 12.86 -9.99 -13.41
C LEU A 19 12.42 -10.30 -14.84
N GLY A 20 12.51 -11.58 -15.20
CA GLY A 20 12.00 -12.11 -16.46
C GLY A 20 10.55 -11.70 -16.74
N VAL A 21 10.26 -11.39 -18.00
CA VAL A 21 8.94 -10.92 -18.46
C VAL A 21 7.97 -12.11 -18.49
N ALA A 22 7.17 -12.29 -17.43
CA ALA A 22 6.08 -13.26 -17.41
C ALA A 22 4.89 -12.76 -18.25
N GLY A 23 4.33 -13.65 -19.08
CA GLY A 23 3.21 -13.35 -19.98
C GLY A 23 1.86 -13.15 -19.27
N PRO A 24 0.86 -12.59 -19.95
CA PRO A 24 -0.42 -12.19 -19.35
C PRO A 24 -1.40 -13.37 -19.27
N SER A 25 -1.24 -14.25 -18.27
CA SER A 25 -2.30 -15.19 -17.82
C SER A 25 -1.92 -16.02 -16.59
N GLU A 26 -0.67 -15.95 -16.12
CA GLU A 26 -0.25 -16.71 -14.94
C GLU A 26 -0.87 -16.09 -13.69
N ARG A 27 -1.61 -16.89 -12.92
CA ARG A 27 -2.18 -16.45 -11.65
C ARG A 27 -1.00 -16.16 -10.73
N ILE A 28 -0.65 -14.88 -10.57
CA ILE A 28 0.55 -14.52 -9.83
C ILE A 28 0.24 -14.67 -8.33
N VAL A 29 0.61 -15.82 -7.77
CA VAL A 29 0.42 -16.17 -6.36
C VAL A 29 1.72 -15.84 -5.61
N PRO A 30 1.64 -15.13 -4.47
CA PRO A 30 2.81 -14.97 -3.62
C PRO A 30 3.47 -16.28 -3.22
N GLU A 31 4.79 -16.30 -3.27
CA GLU A 31 5.60 -17.46 -2.92
C GLU A 31 6.05 -17.41 -1.46
N PRO A 32 6.11 -18.54 -0.72
CA PRO A 32 6.66 -18.57 0.63
C PRO A 32 8.10 -18.07 0.61
N GLY A 33 8.40 -17.05 1.40
CA GLY A 33 9.70 -16.39 1.37
C GLY A 33 9.70 -15.07 0.59
N ASP A 34 8.68 -14.79 -0.24
CA ASP A 34 8.50 -13.44 -0.80
C ASP A 34 8.38 -12.44 0.34
N ARG A 35 9.16 -11.35 0.23
CA ARG A 35 9.26 -10.31 1.26
C ARG A 35 9.34 -8.92 0.64
N LEU A 36 8.63 -7.98 1.24
CA LEU A 36 8.73 -6.56 0.96
C LEU A 36 9.08 -5.81 2.24
N VAL A 37 9.90 -4.79 2.11
CA VAL A 37 10.24 -3.87 3.19
C VAL A 37 9.88 -2.46 2.74
N TYR A 38 9.07 -1.79 3.54
CA TYR A 38 8.66 -0.41 3.35
C TYR A 38 9.22 0.48 4.46
N ALA A 39 9.67 1.68 4.11
CA ALA A 39 9.82 2.75 5.08
C ALA A 39 8.44 3.39 5.33
N LEU A 40 8.08 3.54 6.60
CA LEU A 40 6.88 4.23 7.05
C LEU A 40 7.29 5.52 7.76
N ASP A 41 7.03 6.66 7.13
CA ASP A 41 7.33 7.99 7.65
C ASP A 41 6.03 8.67 8.09
N LEU A 42 6.00 9.15 9.33
CA LEU A 42 4.97 10.04 9.84
C LEU A 42 5.57 11.42 10.05
N GLU A 43 5.12 12.39 9.27
CA GLU A 43 5.43 13.81 9.41
C GLU A 43 4.26 14.49 10.16
N THR A 44 4.58 15.25 11.21
CA THR A 44 3.64 16.09 11.97
C THR A 44 4.31 17.42 12.33
N GLU A 45 3.55 18.38 12.83
CA GLU A 45 4.11 19.63 13.36
C GLU A 45 5.11 19.40 14.51
N ALA A 46 4.90 18.35 15.32
CA ALA A 46 5.79 18.00 16.44
C ALA A 46 7.11 17.34 15.99
N GLY A 47 7.22 16.95 14.72
CA GLY A 47 8.39 16.29 14.17
C GLY A 47 8.05 15.11 13.27
N ALA A 48 9.10 14.43 12.82
CA ALA A 48 9.02 13.27 11.94
C ALA A 48 9.45 12.00 12.69
N GLN A 49 8.74 10.90 12.44
CA GLN A 49 9.06 9.58 12.95
C GLN A 49 9.11 8.58 11.79
N ARG A 50 10.06 7.64 11.84
CA ARG A 50 10.25 6.60 10.82
C ARG A 50 10.23 5.22 11.44
N TRP A 51 9.66 4.26 10.71
CA TRP A 51 9.74 2.82 10.98
C TRP A 51 10.04 2.06 9.69
N LEU A 52 10.41 0.79 9.84
CA LEU A 52 10.43 -0.16 8.73
C LEU A 52 9.30 -1.17 8.91
N VAL A 53 8.57 -1.44 7.83
CA VAL A 53 7.48 -2.42 7.79
C VAL A 53 7.90 -3.53 6.85
N SER A 54 8.12 -4.73 7.40
CA SER A 54 8.39 -5.95 6.63
C SER A 54 7.10 -6.73 6.46
N ILE A 55 6.76 -7.08 5.23
CA ILE A 55 5.65 -7.97 4.89
C ILE A 55 6.26 -9.21 4.26
N SER A 56 5.91 -10.39 4.71
CA SER A 56 6.41 -11.66 4.16
C SER A 56 5.30 -12.68 4.00
N CYS A 57 5.37 -13.48 2.93
CA CYS A 57 4.49 -14.62 2.71
C CYS A 57 5.03 -15.84 3.48
N GLU A 58 4.20 -16.44 4.34
CA GLU A 58 4.62 -17.56 5.19
C GLU A 58 4.40 -18.94 4.53
N ALA A 59 3.41 -19.08 3.64
CA ALA A 59 3.08 -20.35 3.01
C ALA A 59 2.25 -20.18 1.72
N ARG A 60 2.33 -21.18 0.84
CA ARG A 60 1.47 -21.27 -0.36
C ARG A 60 0.06 -21.61 0.07
N VAL A 61 -0.90 -21.09 -0.67
CA VAL A 61 -2.30 -21.52 -0.57
C VAL A 61 -2.54 -22.61 -1.61
N ALA A 62 -3.28 -23.66 -1.25
CA ALA A 62 -3.69 -24.69 -2.19
C ALA A 62 -4.45 -24.08 -3.39
N GLU A 63 -4.22 -24.62 -4.59
CA GLU A 63 -4.66 -24.06 -5.88
C GLU A 63 -6.19 -23.97 -6.06
N ASP A 64 -6.97 -24.70 -5.25
CA ASP A 64 -8.38 -25.03 -5.49
C ASP A 64 -9.45 -24.08 -4.90
N GLY A 65 -9.11 -22.86 -4.47
CA GLY A 65 -10.12 -21.92 -3.96
C GLY A 65 -9.72 -20.46 -3.97
N ASP A 66 -10.65 -19.57 -3.57
CA ASP A 66 -10.42 -18.15 -3.26
C ASP A 66 -9.33 -17.99 -2.18
N GLY A 67 -8.07 -18.17 -2.59
CA GLY A 67 -6.99 -18.50 -1.69
C GLY A 67 -6.69 -17.37 -0.72
N VAL A 68 -6.54 -17.68 0.56
CA VAL A 68 -6.05 -16.74 1.58
C VAL A 68 -4.56 -16.96 1.80
N VAL A 69 -3.75 -15.95 1.52
CA VAL A 69 -2.29 -15.97 1.69
C VAL A 69 -1.96 -15.62 3.14
N PRO A 70 -1.31 -16.52 3.90
CA PRO A 70 -0.81 -16.19 5.23
C PRO A 70 0.40 -15.26 5.10
N MET A 71 0.27 -14.05 5.63
CA MET A 71 1.30 -13.03 5.65
C MET A 71 1.71 -12.70 7.08
N ARG A 72 3.01 -12.49 7.27
CA ARG A 72 3.56 -11.90 8.49
C ARG A 72 3.94 -10.45 8.22
N ILE A 73 3.49 -9.56 9.09
CA ILE A 73 3.77 -8.12 9.06
C ILE A 73 4.54 -7.77 10.33
N GLU A 74 5.76 -7.31 10.16
CA GLU A 74 6.67 -6.93 11.23
C GLU A 74 7.00 -5.44 11.12
N LEU A 75 7.01 -4.76 12.27
CA LEU A 75 7.38 -3.38 12.41
C LEU A 75 8.71 -3.31 13.13
N PHE A 76 9.65 -2.54 12.59
CA PHE A 76 10.95 -2.28 13.20
C PHE A 76 11.14 -0.78 13.41
N ASP A 77 11.91 -0.42 14.42
CA ASP A 77 12.39 0.95 14.57
C ASP A 77 13.53 1.25 13.57
N THR A 78 14.09 2.45 13.65
CA THR A 78 15.19 2.89 12.78
C THR A 78 16.53 2.21 13.06
N GLU A 79 16.67 1.54 14.20
CA GLU A 79 17.86 0.75 14.56
C GLU A 79 17.73 -0.72 14.11
N GLY A 80 16.56 -1.10 13.58
CA GLY A 80 16.25 -2.45 13.15
C GLY A 80 15.74 -3.36 14.27
N ASN A 81 15.42 -2.81 15.44
CA ASN A 81 14.85 -3.61 16.53
C ASN A 81 13.36 -3.87 16.24
N PRO A 82 12.87 -5.10 16.47
CA PRO A 82 11.46 -5.42 16.28
C PRO A 82 10.60 -4.69 17.32
N VAL A 83 9.62 -3.94 16.83
CA VAL A 83 8.62 -3.20 17.62
C VAL A 83 7.34 -4.00 17.75
N ALA A 84 6.88 -4.63 16.67
CA ALA A 84 5.65 -5.42 16.66
C ALA A 84 5.65 -6.48 15.55
N SER A 85 4.88 -7.56 15.72
CA SER A 85 4.72 -8.63 14.73
C SER A 85 3.29 -9.14 14.73
N LYS A 86 2.73 -9.38 13.53
CA LYS A 86 1.35 -9.82 13.36
C LYS A 86 1.20 -10.72 12.14
N ARG A 87 0.43 -11.78 12.29
CA ARG A 87 0.01 -12.64 11.17
C ARG A 87 -1.38 -12.23 10.66
N ARG A 88 -1.57 -12.30 9.35
CA ARG A 88 -2.82 -11.99 8.65
C ARG A 88 -3.08 -13.01 7.57
N LEU A 89 -4.34 -13.39 7.39
CA LEU A 89 -4.79 -14.10 6.21
C LEU A 89 -5.32 -13.06 5.22
N VAL A 90 -4.71 -13.01 4.04
CA VAL A 90 -4.99 -12.00 3.03
C VAL A 90 -5.61 -12.65 1.80
N PRO A 91 -6.82 -12.27 1.36
CA PRO A 91 -7.39 -12.81 0.13
C PRO A 91 -6.48 -12.55 -1.07
N SER A 92 -6.22 -13.57 -1.88
CA SER A 92 -5.34 -13.52 -3.05
C SER A 92 -5.90 -12.70 -4.21
N ALA A 93 -7.22 -12.71 -4.41
CA ALA A 93 -7.85 -12.00 -5.52
C ALA A 93 -7.57 -10.48 -5.53
N PRO A 94 -7.66 -9.74 -4.40
CA PRO A 94 -7.23 -8.35 -4.32
C PRO A 94 -5.73 -8.11 -4.60
N LEU A 95 -4.85 -9.07 -4.27
CA LEU A 95 -3.39 -8.97 -4.47
C LEU A 95 -3.00 -9.04 -5.95
N ALA A 96 -3.66 -9.91 -6.70
CA ALA A 96 -3.26 -10.20 -8.07
C ALA A 96 -3.53 -9.06 -9.06
N LEU A 97 -4.62 -8.28 -8.90
CA LEU A 97 -5.07 -7.39 -9.97
C LEU A 97 -5.65 -6.05 -9.52
N GLY A 98 -5.97 -5.85 -8.23
CA GLY A 98 -6.95 -4.85 -7.82
C GLY A 98 -6.57 -3.39 -8.08
N LEU A 99 -5.34 -2.98 -7.78
CA LEU A 99 -4.93 -1.56 -7.81
C LEU A 99 -4.23 -1.17 -9.11
N TYR A 100 -3.28 -1.97 -9.60
CA TYR A 100 -2.60 -1.68 -10.86
C TYR A 100 -3.56 -1.67 -12.05
N SER A 101 -4.42 -2.70 -12.18
CA SER A 101 -5.39 -2.76 -13.26
C SER A 101 -6.37 -1.59 -13.20
N ALA A 102 -6.80 -1.21 -11.99
CA ALA A 102 -7.65 -0.05 -11.80
C ALA A 102 -6.96 1.24 -12.23
N ALA A 103 -5.69 1.43 -11.87
CA ALA A 103 -4.91 2.58 -12.29
C ALA A 103 -4.73 2.61 -13.82
N ALA A 104 -4.37 1.49 -14.44
CA ALA A 104 -4.23 1.39 -15.89
C ALA A 104 -5.55 1.69 -16.62
N ILE A 105 -6.70 1.21 -16.10
CA ILE A 105 -8.03 1.53 -16.62
C ILE A 105 -8.35 3.03 -16.45
N LEU A 106 -8.15 3.57 -15.25
CA LEU A 106 -8.43 4.97 -14.92
C LEU A 106 -7.48 5.96 -15.60
N ALA A 107 -6.33 5.51 -16.09
CA ALA A 107 -5.42 6.32 -16.90
C ALA A 107 -5.98 6.57 -18.32
N LYS A 108 -6.78 5.64 -18.86
CA LYS A 108 -7.36 5.75 -20.20
C LYS A 108 -8.38 6.88 -20.26
N ARG A 109 -8.25 7.77 -21.24
CA ARG A 109 -9.22 8.87 -21.50
C ARG A 109 -10.43 8.40 -22.33
N LYS A 110 -11.04 7.27 -21.98
CA LYS A 110 -12.21 6.73 -22.70
C LYS A 110 -13.34 6.35 -21.76
N ARG A 111 -14.55 6.21 -22.30
CA ARG A 111 -15.69 5.65 -21.58
C ARG A 111 -15.38 4.19 -21.24
N LEU A 112 -15.57 3.84 -19.97
CA LEU A 112 -15.38 2.48 -19.48
C LEU A 112 -16.44 1.55 -20.06
N ASP A 113 -16.00 0.41 -20.59
CA ASP A 113 -16.86 -0.72 -20.94
C ASP A 113 -17.30 -1.50 -19.68
N GLU A 114 -18.20 -2.48 -19.84
CA GLU A 114 -18.75 -3.22 -18.71
C GLU A 114 -17.71 -4.13 -18.03
N GLU A 115 -16.74 -4.65 -18.79
CA GLU A 115 -15.67 -5.48 -18.26
C GLU A 115 -14.70 -4.64 -17.41
N GLU A 116 -14.30 -3.46 -17.89
CA GLU A 116 -13.49 -2.49 -17.17
C GLU A 116 -14.19 -2.06 -15.86
N ARG A 117 -15.52 -1.84 -15.89
CA ARG A 117 -16.31 -1.56 -14.68
C ARG A 117 -16.34 -2.74 -13.70
N ALA A 118 -16.50 -3.95 -14.20
CA ALA A 118 -16.49 -5.15 -13.36
C ALA A 118 -15.13 -5.31 -12.64
N ARG A 119 -14.03 -5.03 -13.33
CA ARG A 119 -12.67 -5.04 -12.75
C ARG A 119 -12.47 -4.00 -11.65
N LEU A 120 -13.07 -2.82 -11.78
CA LEU A 120 -13.01 -1.77 -10.74
C LEU A 120 -13.77 -2.12 -9.45
N LYS A 121 -14.72 -3.07 -9.49
CA LYS A 121 -15.48 -3.48 -8.28
C LYS A 121 -14.58 -4.09 -7.20
N GLY A 122 -13.45 -4.69 -7.57
CA GLY A 122 -12.49 -5.29 -6.63
C GLY A 122 -11.53 -4.30 -5.97
N THR A 123 -11.40 -3.08 -6.52
CA THR A 123 -10.38 -2.12 -6.08
C THR A 123 -10.56 -1.61 -4.65
N PRO A 124 -11.79 -1.35 -4.15
CA PRO A 124 -12.00 -1.03 -2.73
C PRO A 124 -11.45 -2.10 -1.77
N GLY A 125 -11.55 -3.39 -2.15
CA GLY A 125 -11.00 -4.49 -1.36
C GLY A 125 -9.47 -4.46 -1.28
N ALA A 126 -8.81 -4.23 -2.42
CA ALA A 126 -7.36 -4.10 -2.48
C ALA A 126 -6.84 -2.86 -1.72
N MET A 127 -7.55 -1.73 -1.84
CA MET A 127 -7.23 -0.51 -1.08
C MET A 127 -7.36 -0.74 0.43
N LYS A 128 -8.48 -1.32 0.86
CA LYS A 128 -8.74 -1.65 2.27
C LYS A 128 -7.65 -2.57 2.82
N MET A 129 -7.27 -3.59 2.06
CA MET A 129 -6.22 -4.53 2.44
C MET A 129 -4.87 -3.82 2.64
N VAL A 130 -4.43 -2.98 1.70
CA VAL A 130 -3.19 -2.20 1.83
C VAL A 130 -3.22 -1.34 3.09
N LEU A 131 -4.32 -0.63 3.34
CA LEU A 131 -4.46 0.18 4.55
C LEU A 131 -4.52 -0.66 5.83
N ASP A 132 -5.24 -1.78 5.83
CA ASP A 132 -5.34 -2.69 6.99
C ASP A 132 -3.99 -3.32 7.36
N MET A 133 -3.14 -3.58 6.37
CA MET A 133 -1.76 -4.04 6.60
C MET A 133 -0.95 -2.98 7.37
N LEU A 134 -1.25 -1.70 7.16
CA LEU A 134 -0.57 -0.57 7.82
C LEU A 134 -1.15 -0.22 9.20
N VAL A 135 -2.44 -0.47 9.44
CA VAL A 135 -3.17 -0.11 10.68
C VAL A 135 -3.09 -1.20 11.74
N GLY A 136 -2.57 -2.37 11.39
CA GLY A 136 -2.70 -3.59 12.18
C GLY A 136 -2.03 -3.57 13.56
N HIS A 137 -1.11 -2.64 13.83
CA HIS A 137 -0.31 -2.59 15.06
C HIS A 137 -0.80 -1.46 15.97
N ARG A 138 -0.83 -1.71 17.29
CA ARG A 138 -1.28 -0.73 18.29
C ARG A 138 -0.37 0.51 18.30
N GLU A 139 0.87 0.31 17.85
CA GLU A 139 1.95 1.27 17.67
C GLU A 139 1.77 2.08 16.37
N THR A 140 1.03 1.55 15.38
CA THR A 140 0.66 2.24 14.12
C THR A 140 -0.59 3.13 14.25
N GLN A 141 -0.91 3.61 15.46
CA GLN A 141 -1.83 4.75 15.64
C GLN A 141 -1.44 5.98 14.80
N ALA A 142 -0.24 5.99 14.20
CA ALA A 142 0.16 6.87 13.13
C ALA A 142 -0.92 7.06 12.04
N LEU A 143 -1.60 6.00 11.54
CA LEU A 143 -2.66 6.22 10.54
C LEU A 143 -3.84 7.00 11.13
N TRP A 144 -4.22 6.72 12.37
CA TRP A 144 -5.25 7.49 13.07
C TRP A 144 -4.87 8.94 13.37
N ARG A 145 -3.59 9.30 13.22
CA ARG A 145 -3.15 10.69 13.25
C ARG A 145 -3.38 11.38 11.89
N VAL A 146 -3.26 10.69 10.77
CA VAL A 146 -3.52 11.30 9.44
C VAL A 146 -4.98 11.19 8.98
N VAL A 147 -5.73 10.24 9.52
CA VAL A 147 -7.16 10.08 9.20
C VAL A 147 -8.00 10.90 10.17
N ARG A 148 -8.89 11.74 9.65
CA ARG A 148 -9.88 12.46 10.46
C ARG A 148 -10.85 11.44 11.07
N ARG A 149 -10.90 11.39 12.40
CA ARG A 149 -11.80 10.47 13.10
C ARG A 149 -13.26 10.90 12.89
N PRO A 150 -14.18 9.97 12.66
CA PRO A 150 -15.61 10.27 12.67
C PRO A 150 -16.00 10.72 14.09
N SER A 151 -16.96 11.63 14.18
CA SER A 151 -17.54 12.01 15.47
C SER A 151 -18.31 10.83 16.08
N LEU A 152 -18.42 10.79 17.42
CA LEU A 152 -19.21 9.77 18.12
C LEU A 152 -20.67 9.73 17.63
N PHE A 153 -21.26 10.91 17.39
CA PHE A 153 -22.59 11.02 16.79
C PHE A 153 -22.66 10.41 15.39
N SER A 154 -21.62 10.56 14.57
CA SER A 154 -21.56 9.96 13.23
C SER A 154 -21.49 8.43 13.30
N LEU A 155 -20.71 7.86 14.23
CA LEU A 155 -20.62 6.41 14.45
C LEU A 155 -21.97 5.83 14.90
N LEU A 156 -22.68 6.51 15.80
CA LEU A 156 -24.00 6.10 16.26
C LEU A 156 -25.05 6.18 15.15
N ALA A 157 -25.06 7.28 14.37
CA ALA A 157 -26.03 7.48 13.28
C ALA A 157 -25.89 6.44 12.15
N HIS A 158 -24.67 5.95 11.90
CA HIS A 158 -24.39 4.97 10.84
C HIS A 158 -24.22 3.54 11.36
N TRP A 159 -24.53 3.29 12.65
CA TRP A 159 -24.42 1.98 13.30
C TRP A 159 -23.02 1.34 13.14
N GLY A 160 -21.98 2.18 13.15
CA GLY A 160 -20.60 1.77 12.94
C GLY A 160 -19.82 2.68 12.01
N LEU A 161 -18.76 2.12 11.42
CA LEU A 161 -17.85 2.80 10.51
C LEU A 161 -18.02 2.29 9.09
N VAL A 162 -18.54 3.14 8.20
CA VAL A 162 -18.60 2.87 6.77
C VAL A 162 -17.43 3.57 6.09
N THR A 163 -16.62 2.83 5.34
CA THR A 163 -15.46 3.38 4.62
C THR A 163 -15.71 3.32 3.12
N HIS A 164 -15.56 4.46 2.44
CA HIS A 164 -15.64 4.56 0.98
C HIS A 164 -14.29 5.00 0.41
N TYR A 165 -13.92 4.39 -0.72
CA TYR A 165 -12.72 4.73 -1.47
C TYR A 165 -13.11 5.31 -2.81
N ASN A 166 -12.87 6.60 -3.00
CA ASN A 166 -13.14 7.30 -4.25
C ASN A 166 -11.84 7.44 -5.02
N LEU A 167 -11.67 6.64 -6.06
CA LEU A 167 -10.49 6.70 -6.93
C LEU A 167 -10.66 7.82 -7.94
N ALA A 168 -9.60 8.61 -8.13
CA ALA A 168 -9.54 9.61 -9.18
C ALA A 168 -8.86 9.04 -10.43
N ARG A 169 -8.76 9.89 -11.45
CA ARG A 169 -7.99 9.59 -12.65
C ARG A 169 -6.53 9.28 -12.29
N ALA A 170 -6.02 8.18 -12.82
CA ALA A 170 -4.62 7.83 -12.67
C ALA A 170 -3.76 8.52 -13.73
N GLU A 171 -2.48 8.71 -13.41
CA GLU A 171 -1.51 9.33 -14.29
C GLU A 171 -0.30 8.40 -14.43
N PRO A 172 0.30 8.26 -15.64
CA PRO A 172 1.59 7.60 -15.79
C PRO A 172 2.61 8.24 -14.85
N PHE A 173 3.43 7.43 -14.22
CA PHE A 173 4.41 7.87 -13.25
C PHE A 173 5.76 7.26 -13.59
N ASP A 174 6.80 8.08 -13.65
CA ASP A 174 8.18 7.58 -13.68
C ASP A 174 8.61 7.33 -12.23
N HIS A 175 8.79 6.06 -11.88
CA HIS A 175 9.18 5.67 -10.53
C HIS A 175 10.69 5.80 -10.29
N GLY A 176 11.51 5.96 -11.35
CA GLY A 176 12.95 6.15 -11.24
C GLY A 176 13.70 5.03 -10.50
N LEU A 177 13.11 3.84 -10.36
CA LEU A 177 13.72 2.71 -9.66
C LEU A 177 14.64 1.99 -10.65
N PRO A 178 15.96 1.95 -10.40
CA PRO A 178 16.90 1.28 -11.30
C PRO A 178 16.56 -0.20 -11.46
N GLY A 179 16.58 -0.70 -12.69
CA GLY A 179 16.32 -2.11 -13.00
C GLY A 179 14.83 -2.51 -13.04
N TRP A 180 13.91 -1.57 -12.83
CA TRP A 180 12.48 -1.83 -12.98
C TRP A 180 11.96 -1.15 -14.24
N ASP A 181 12.02 -1.88 -15.36
CA ASP A 181 11.41 -1.44 -16.61
C ASP A 181 9.95 -1.91 -16.68
N CYS A 182 9.06 -1.18 -16.02
CA CYS A 182 7.62 -1.46 -16.06
C CYS A 182 6.80 -0.18 -15.93
N ASP A 183 5.60 -0.18 -16.53
CA ASP A 183 4.65 0.91 -16.35
C ASP A 183 4.35 1.14 -14.87
N ALA A 184 4.37 2.40 -14.42
CA ALA A 184 3.84 2.76 -13.12
C ALA A 184 2.76 3.83 -13.26
N TYR A 185 1.83 3.80 -12.32
CA TYR A 185 0.75 4.76 -12.27
C TYR A 185 0.67 5.40 -10.90
N ARG A 186 0.51 6.71 -10.88
CA ARG A 186 0.03 7.44 -9.72
C ARG A 186 -1.49 7.38 -9.70
N LEU A 187 -2.05 6.80 -8.65
CA LEU A 187 -3.48 6.66 -8.42
C LEU A 187 -3.90 7.52 -7.22
N PRO A 188 -4.45 8.73 -7.44
CA PRO A 188 -5.05 9.52 -6.37
C PRO A 188 -6.35 8.87 -5.90
N ALA A 189 -6.60 8.91 -4.60
CA ALA A 189 -7.83 8.41 -3.99
C ALA A 189 -8.23 9.30 -2.81
N THR A 190 -9.53 9.33 -2.51
CA THR A 190 -10.06 9.93 -1.28
C THR A 190 -10.69 8.83 -0.44
N VAL A 191 -10.29 8.76 0.83
CA VAL A 191 -10.94 7.90 1.83
C VAL A 191 -11.99 8.73 2.54
N SER A 192 -13.23 8.27 2.52
CA SER A 192 -14.33 8.88 3.28
C SER A 192 -14.83 7.94 4.35
N LEU A 193 -15.09 8.47 5.54
CA LEU A 193 -15.68 7.76 6.67
C LEU A 193 -17.08 8.31 6.91
N ASN A 194 -18.10 7.46 6.89
CA ASN A 194 -19.51 7.83 7.04
C ASN A 194 -19.92 9.00 6.11
N GLY A 195 -19.49 8.92 4.84
CA GLY A 195 -19.77 9.93 3.82
C GLY A 195 -18.90 11.19 3.85
N VAL A 196 -18.09 11.40 4.90
CA VAL A 196 -17.24 12.59 5.05
C VAL A 196 -15.80 12.29 4.62
N PRO A 197 -15.15 13.14 3.79
CA PRO A 197 -13.73 12.99 3.47
C PRO A 197 -12.88 12.94 4.74
N ALA A 198 -12.09 11.87 4.87
CA ALA A 198 -11.32 11.58 6.07
C ALA A 198 -9.80 11.58 5.81
N ALA A 199 -9.38 11.26 4.59
CA ALA A 199 -8.00 11.39 4.15
C ALA A 199 -7.90 11.50 2.62
N GLY A 200 -6.91 12.25 2.15
CA GLY A 200 -6.43 12.18 0.77
C GLY A 200 -5.32 11.15 0.66
N CYS A 201 -5.35 10.32 -0.39
CA CYS A 201 -4.36 9.29 -0.65
C CYS A 201 -3.77 9.45 -2.05
N SER A 202 -2.49 9.17 -2.19
CA SER A 202 -1.82 9.05 -3.49
C SER A 202 -0.97 7.79 -3.48
N LEU A 203 -1.36 6.82 -4.30
CA LEU A 203 -0.64 5.56 -4.45
C LEU A 203 0.22 5.63 -5.68
N VAL A 204 1.40 5.02 -5.63
CA VAL A 204 2.15 4.63 -6.82
C VAL A 204 2.08 3.11 -6.90
N VAL A 205 1.60 2.63 -8.03
CA VAL A 205 1.38 1.20 -8.28
C VAL A 205 2.08 0.77 -9.56
N VAL A 206 2.64 -0.44 -9.53
CA VAL A 206 3.30 -1.12 -10.65
C VAL A 206 2.62 -2.48 -10.88
N PRO A 207 2.86 -3.18 -12.00
CA PRO A 207 2.37 -4.54 -12.19
C PRO A 207 2.77 -5.42 -10.98
N PRO A 208 1.83 -6.13 -10.35
CA PRO A 208 2.12 -6.99 -9.22
C PRO A 208 2.81 -8.28 -9.68
N ARG A 209 4.10 -8.19 -9.99
CA ARG A 209 5.00 -9.32 -10.23
C ARG A 209 5.70 -9.72 -8.94
N ALA A 210 6.13 -10.97 -8.78
CA ALA A 210 6.90 -11.38 -7.60
C ALA A 210 8.14 -10.48 -7.42
N PRO A 211 8.45 -10.05 -6.19
CA PRO A 211 7.75 -10.32 -4.92
C PRO A 211 6.65 -9.30 -4.58
N LEU A 212 6.36 -8.33 -5.47
CA LEU A 212 5.41 -7.23 -5.26
C LEU A 212 3.94 -7.65 -5.23
N THR A 213 3.67 -8.90 -5.59
CA THR A 213 2.37 -9.55 -5.45
C THR A 213 1.84 -9.44 -4.02
N ILE A 214 2.69 -9.60 -2.99
CA ILE A 214 2.26 -9.48 -1.59
C ILE A 214 1.80 -8.07 -1.21
N GLY A 215 2.28 -7.05 -1.95
CA GLY A 215 1.93 -5.65 -1.77
C GLY A 215 0.87 -5.16 -2.77
N ALA A 216 0.27 -6.05 -3.56
CA ALA A 216 -0.61 -5.69 -4.69
C ALA A 216 0.00 -4.68 -5.67
N GLY A 217 1.33 -4.71 -5.83
CA GLY A 217 2.08 -3.78 -6.69
C GLY A 217 2.22 -2.36 -6.12
N VAL A 218 1.85 -2.10 -4.87
CA VAL A 218 2.03 -0.78 -4.24
C VAL A 218 3.50 -0.55 -3.91
N VAL A 219 4.11 0.47 -4.51
CA VAL A 219 5.50 0.88 -4.23
C VAL A 219 5.56 2.12 -3.34
N SER A 220 4.52 2.95 -3.36
CA SER A 220 4.41 4.10 -2.47
C SER A 220 2.96 4.40 -2.15
N LEU A 221 2.71 4.86 -0.93
CA LEU A 221 1.43 5.42 -0.50
C LEU A 221 1.70 6.69 0.29
N VAL A 222 1.09 7.79 -0.11
CA VAL A 222 1.04 9.02 0.68
C VAL A 222 -0.37 9.22 1.18
N VAL A 223 -0.53 9.44 2.48
CA VAL A 223 -1.81 9.78 3.12
C VAL A 223 -1.66 11.15 3.77
N VAL A 224 -2.59 12.06 3.46
CA VAL A 224 -2.64 13.40 4.03
C VAL A 224 -4.00 13.63 4.67
N ARG A 225 -4.03 14.39 5.77
CA ARG A 225 -5.30 14.81 6.36
C ARG A 225 -5.96 15.84 5.42
N PRO A 226 -7.30 15.82 5.24
CA PRO A 226 -7.97 16.71 4.28
C PRO A 226 -7.82 18.20 4.61
N ASP A 227 -7.75 18.52 5.90
CA ASP A 227 -7.76 19.88 6.42
C ASP A 227 -6.37 20.35 6.90
N ASP A 228 -5.36 19.48 6.83
CA ASP A 228 -4.04 19.71 7.44
C ASP A 228 -2.97 18.89 6.70
N HIS A 229 -2.26 19.55 5.80
CA HIS A 229 -1.21 18.93 5.01
C HIS A 229 0.12 18.78 5.77
N ALA A 230 0.25 19.36 6.97
CA ALA A 230 1.43 19.19 7.81
C ALA A 230 1.47 17.81 8.46
N VAL A 231 0.32 17.14 8.58
CA VAL A 231 0.20 15.76 9.04
C VAL A 231 0.12 14.81 7.84
N ARG A 232 1.24 14.11 7.57
CA ARG A 232 1.40 13.22 6.41
C ARG A 232 1.99 11.89 6.84
N LEU A 233 1.45 10.80 6.29
CA LEU A 233 2.03 9.47 6.37
C LEU A 233 2.54 9.10 4.98
N ARG A 234 3.78 8.61 4.88
CA ARG A 234 4.35 8.10 3.64
C ARG A 234 4.83 6.67 3.87
N LEU A 235 4.36 5.76 3.04
CA LEU A 235 4.90 4.42 2.89
C LEU A 235 5.70 4.40 1.59
N THR A 236 6.93 3.93 1.62
CA THR A 236 7.78 3.82 0.42
C THR A 236 8.51 2.49 0.44
N LEU A 237 8.44 1.74 -0.65
CA LEU A 237 9.16 0.48 -0.79
C LEU A 237 10.66 0.77 -0.79
N VAL A 238 11.40 0.08 0.08
CA VAL A 238 12.86 0.22 0.22
C VAL A 238 13.59 -1.11 0.01
N GLY A 239 12.89 -2.23 0.02
CA GLY A 239 13.45 -3.55 -0.25
C GLY A 239 12.40 -4.53 -0.73
N ALA A 240 12.81 -5.44 -1.61
CA ALA A 240 11.97 -6.46 -2.19
C ALA A 240 12.83 -7.70 -2.44
N GLU A 241 12.37 -8.86 -1.98
CA GLU A 241 13.08 -10.14 -2.07
C GLU A 241 12.09 -11.23 -2.47
N SER A 242 12.43 -12.02 -3.49
CA SER A 242 11.64 -13.18 -3.91
C SER A 242 12.16 -14.45 -3.27
N ALA A 243 11.26 -15.42 -3.08
CA ALA A 243 11.66 -16.79 -2.79
C ALA A 243 12.58 -17.31 -3.92
N GLN A 244 13.78 -17.80 -3.56
CA GLN A 244 14.71 -18.44 -4.49
C GLN A 244 14.26 -19.86 -4.83
#